data_AF-A0A523RIU1-F1
#
_entry.id   AF-A0A523RIU1-F1
#
_cell.length_a   1.000
_cell.length_b   1.000
_cell.length_c   1.000
_cell.angle_alpha   90.00
_cell.angle_beta   90.00
_cell.angle_gamma   90.00
#
_symmetry.space_group_name_H-M   'P 1'
#
loop_
_entity.id
_entity.type
_entity.pdbx_description
1 polymer ?
#
loop_
_entity_poly.entity_id
_entity_poly.type
_entity_poly.pdbx_seq_one_letter_code
_entity_poly.pdbx_strand_id
1 'polypeptide(L)' 'MLDIKEKKIDPVPKKCDVCNSEEIRFWDETNEEKIYKCQNCNHFTTIPFTIDKIRFYFI' A
#
# COMPACT_ATOMS: atom_id res chain seq x y z
N MET A 1 -17.85 -27.35 -4.73
CA MET A 1 -16.85 -26.31 -5.06
C MET A 1 -17.18 -25.13 -4.16
N LEU A 2 -16.41 -24.95 -3.09
CA LEU A 2 -16.55 -23.82 -2.19
C LEU A 2 -15.70 -22.70 -2.78
N ASP A 3 -16.32 -21.85 -3.58
CA ASP A 3 -15.75 -20.59 -4.04
C ASP A 3 -15.64 -19.66 -2.84
N ILE A 4 -14.60 -19.87 -2.03
CA ILE A 4 -14.09 -18.87 -1.10
C ILE A 4 -13.54 -17.78 -2.03
N LYS A 5 -14.42 -16.86 -2.43
CA LYS A 5 -14.01 -15.54 -2.92
C LYS A 5 -13.28 -14.91 -1.74
N GLU A 6 -11.99 -15.20 -1.64
CA GLU A 6 -11.03 -14.33 -0.98
C GLU A 6 -11.26 -12.97 -1.63
N LYS A 7 -12.07 -12.14 -0.98
CA LYS A 7 -11.99 -10.70 -1.15
C LYS A 7 -10.55 -10.39 -0.73
N LYS A 8 -9.63 -10.47 -1.69
CA LYS A 8 -8.38 -9.72 -1.63
C LYS A 8 -8.87 -8.31 -1.39
N ILE A 9 -8.84 -7.90 -0.13
CA ILE A 9 -8.97 -6.51 0.25
C ILE A 9 -7.77 -5.92 -0.46
N ASP A 10 -7.99 -5.37 -1.66
CA ASP A 10 -6.95 -4.67 -2.41
C ASP A 10 -6.42 -3.63 -1.44
N PRO A 11 -5.23 -3.84 -0.85
CA PRO A 11 -4.75 -2.97 0.22
C PRO A 11 -4.29 -1.63 -0.36
N VAL A 12 -4.35 -1.49 -1.71
CA VAL A 12 -3.87 -0.34 -2.47
C VAL A 12 -4.37 0.95 -1.82
N PRO A 13 -3.46 1.82 -1.36
CA PRO A 13 -3.86 3.02 -0.67
C PRO A 13 -4.46 3.96 -1.70
N LYS A 14 -5.74 4.30 -1.52
CA LYS A 14 -6.47 5.21 -2.43
C LYS A 14 -6.06 6.67 -2.24
N LYS A 15 -5.51 7.01 -1.07
CA LYS A 15 -5.14 8.37 -0.67
C LYS A 15 -3.85 8.37 0.11
N CYS A 16 -3.08 9.43 -0.04
CA CYS A 16 -1.87 9.67 0.74
C CYS A 16 -2.24 10.11 2.15
N ASP A 17 -1.74 9.40 3.16
CA ASP A 17 -1.98 9.72 4.57
C ASP A 17 -1.38 11.08 4.98
N VAL A 18 -0.41 11.60 4.21
CA VAL A 18 0.25 12.89 4.50
C VAL A 18 -0.50 14.08 3.89
N CYS A 19 -0.84 14.02 2.61
CA CYS A 19 -1.40 15.17 1.88
C CYS A 19 -2.86 14.97 1.46
N ASN A 20 -3.49 13.83 1.80
CA ASN A 20 -4.83 13.42 1.38
C ASN A 20 -5.06 13.38 -0.13
N SER A 21 -4.00 13.48 -0.94
CA SER A 21 -4.10 13.41 -2.39
C SER A 21 -4.40 11.98 -2.84
N GLU A 22 -5.23 11.87 -3.87
CA GLU A 22 -5.53 10.62 -4.58
C GLU A 22 -4.46 10.27 -5.63
N GLU A 23 -3.43 11.11 -5.78
CA GLU A 23 -2.32 10.89 -6.71
C GLU A 23 -1.26 9.92 -6.16
N ILE A 24 -1.71 8.80 -5.58
CA ILE A 24 -0.83 7.67 -5.27
C ILE A 24 -0.65 6.83 -6.52
N ARG A 25 0.59 6.52 -6.87
CA ARG A 25 0.93 5.56 -7.93
C ARG A 25 1.82 4.47 -7.39
N PHE A 26 1.71 3.29 -7.99
CA PHE A 26 2.68 2.23 -7.79
C PHE A 26 4.07 2.73 -8.18
N TRP A 27 5.05 2.52 -7.31
CA TRP A 27 6.43 2.90 -7.53
C TRP A 27 7.28 1.66 -7.84
N ASP A 28 7.25 0.68 -6.94
CA ASP A 28 8.07 -0.52 -7.04
C ASP A 28 7.50 -1.65 -6.18
N GLU A 29 8.02 -2.87 -6.29
CA GLU A 29 7.68 -3.98 -5.41
C GLU A 29 8.91 -4.81 -5.07
N THR A 30 9.03 -5.17 -3.80
CA THR A 30 10.01 -6.15 -3.34
C THR A 30 9.33 -7.49 -3.13
N ASN A 31 10.13 -8.53 -2.84
CA ASN A 31 9.58 -9.84 -2.46
C ASN A 31 8.76 -9.80 -1.15
N GLU A 32 8.81 -8.69 -0.39
CA GLU A 32 8.17 -8.55 0.92
C GLU A 32 7.04 -7.51 0.95
N GLU A 33 7.11 -6.46 0.13
CA GLU A 33 6.16 -5.34 0.14
C GLU A 33 5.96 -4.67 -1.23
N LYS A 34 4.80 -4.07 -1.44
CA LYS A 34 4.54 -3.14 -2.54
C LYS A 34 4.78 -1.72 -2.09
N ILE A 35 5.52 -0.96 -2.87
CA ILE A 35 5.87 0.43 -2.61
C ILE A 35 5.02 1.31 -3.52
N TYR A 36 4.37 2.29 -2.91
CA TYR A 36 3.58 3.30 -3.59
C TYR A 36 4.14 4.68 -3.27
N LYS A 37 4.07 5.58 -4.24
CA LYS A 37 4.54 6.95 -4.12
C LYS A 37 3.41 7.91 -4.43
N CYS A 38 3.19 8.87 -3.53
CA CYS A 38 2.34 10.02 -3.81
C CYS A 38 3.07 11.01 -4.73
N GLN A 39 2.48 11.34 -5.87
CA GLN A 39 3.05 12.30 -6.82
C GLN A 39 3.00 13.75 -6.32
N ASN A 40 2.06 14.07 -5.43
CA ASN A 40 1.88 15.43 -4.92
C ASN A 40 2.94 15.82 -3.88
N CYS A 41 3.16 14.97 -2.86
CA CYS A 41 4.08 15.27 -1.76
C CYS A 41 5.35 14.42 -1.76
N ASN A 42 5.55 13.56 -2.76
CA ASN A 42 6.65 12.58 -2.83
C ASN A 42 6.74 11.62 -1.64
N HIS A 43 5.66 11.48 -0.86
CA HIS A 43 5.62 10.54 0.25
C HIS A 43 5.54 9.10 -0.26
N PHE A 44 6.26 8.19 0.40
CA PHE A 44 6.25 6.77 0.10
C PHE A 44 5.42 6.03 1.13
N THR A 45 4.49 5.21 0.67
CA THR A 45 3.71 4.30 1.51
C THR A 45 3.93 2.88 1.03
N THR A 46 4.07 1.94 1.95
CA THR A 46 4.34 0.54 1.59
C THR A 46 3.30 -0.37 2.19
N ILE A 47 3.03 -1.45 1.46
CA ILE A 47 2.06 -2.47 1.86
C ILE A 47 2.79 -3.81 1.87
N PRO A 48 3.05 -4.39 3.04
CA PRO A 48 3.65 -5.71 3.13
C PRO A 48 2.67 -6.78 2.63
N PHE A 49 3.19 -7.78 1.92
CA PHE A 49 2.41 -8.94 1.49
C PHE A 49 2.06 -9.89 2.65
N THR A 50 2.81 -9.80 3.75
CA THR A 50 2.58 -10.59 4.96
C THR A 50 1.96 -9.71 6.04
N ILE A 51 0.78 -10.13 6.54
CA ILE A 51 -0.02 -9.44 7.55
C ILE A 51 0.79 -9.18 8.85
N ASP A 52 1.79 -10.02 9.12
CA ASP A 52 2.69 -9.94 10.29
C ASP A 52 3.74 -8.81 10.22
N LYS A 53 3.95 -8.16 9.07
CA LYS A 53 5.04 -7.19 8.87
C LYS A 53 4.58 -5.76 8.60
N ILE A 54 3.34 -5.39 8.95
CA ILE A 54 2.90 -3.98 8.92
C ILE A 54 3.68 -3.20 9.99
N ARG A 55 4.83 -2.64 9.59
CA ARG A 55 5.62 -1.73 10.42
C ARG A 55 5.35 -0.30 9.96
N PHE A 56 4.53 0.40 10.72
CA PHE A 56 4.38 1.84 10.58
C PHE A 56 5.65 2.51 11.14
N TYR A 57 6.49 3.06 10.26
CA TYR A 57 7.58 3.93 10.69
C TYR A 57 7.05 5.36 10.81
N PHE A 58 6.85 5.80 12.05
CA PHE A 58 6.66 7.22 12.38
C PHE A 58 8.06 7.83 12.57
N ILE A 59 8.41 8.82 11.75
CA ILE A 59 9.56 9.71 11.98
C ILE A 59 9.16 10.82 12.93
#